data_AF-A0A0A3YUC4-F1
#
_entry.id   AF-A0A0A3YUC4-F1
#
_cell.length_a   1.000
_cell.length_b   1.000
_cell.length_c   1.000
_cell.angle_alpha   90.00
_cell.angle_beta   90.00
_cell.angle_gamma   90.00
#
_symmetry.space_group_name_H-M   'P 1'
#
loop_
_entity.id
_entity.type
_entity.pdbx_description
1 polymer ?
#
loop_
_entity_poly.entity_id
_entity_poly.type
_entity_poly.pdbx_seq_one_letter_code
_entity_poly.pdbx_strand_id
1 'polypeptide(L)' 'MKKPVLLLGLAVMLTACAKPKFVGCNDISCRPVSNDHAMTIWWQPDMRNGPFDFTQASVNE' A
#
# COMPACT_ATOMS: atom_id res chain seq x y z
N MET A 1 -10.25 -2.01 -39.60
CA MET A 1 -9.85 -1.12 -38.48
C MET A 1 -10.60 -1.53 -37.21
N LYS A 2 -10.25 -2.64 -36.56
CA LYS A 2 -10.97 -3.15 -35.37
C LYS A 2 -10.03 -3.67 -34.26
N LYS A 3 -8.84 -4.13 -34.65
CA LYS A 3 -7.78 -4.61 -33.74
C LYS A 3 -7.23 -3.56 -32.75
N PRO A 4 -6.99 -2.29 -33.11
CA PRO A 4 -6.39 -1.35 -32.17
C PRO A 4 -7.36 -0.90 -31.07
N VAL A 5 -8.66 -0.84 -31.36
CA VAL A 5 -9.70 -0.47 -30.38
C VAL A 5 -9.85 -1.54 -29.30
N LEU A 6 -9.78 -2.81 -29.68
CA LEU A 6 -9.84 -3.93 -28.72
C LEU A 6 -8.63 -3.93 -27.78
N LEU A 7 -7.43 -3.65 -28.30
CA LEU A 7 -6.22 -3.58 -27.50
C LEU A 7 -6.23 -2.39 -26.54
N LEU A 8 -6.73 -1.23 -26.98
CA LEU A 8 -6.85 -0.06 -26.12
C LEU A 8 -7.85 -0.29 -24.99
N GLY A 9 -8.99 -0.93 -25.29
CA GLY A 9 -9.99 -1.30 -24.28
C GLY A 9 -9.43 -2.26 -23.23
N LEU A 10 -8.64 -3.25 -23.68
CA LEU A 10 -7.96 -4.17 -22.78
C LEU A 10 -6.97 -3.44 -21.87
N ALA A 11 -6.13 -2.56 -22.44
CA ALA A 11 -5.15 -1.80 -21.67
C ALA A 11 -5.78 -0.91 -20.59
N VAL A 12 -6.88 -0.21 -20.89
CA VAL A 12 -7.61 0.60 -19.90
C VAL A 12 -8.21 -0.29 -18.80
N MET A 13 -8.76 -1.45 -19.16
CA MET A 13 -9.32 -2.39 -18.20
C MET A 13 -8.26 -2.99 -17.26
N LEU A 14 -7.02 -3.19 -17.73
CA LEU A 14 -5.90 -3.62 -16.89
C LEU A 14 -5.46 -2.54 -15.88
N THR A 15 -5.52 -1.24 -16.25
CA THR A 15 -5.18 -0.15 -15.31
C THR A 15 -6.19 0.00 -14.18
N ALA A 16 -7.48 -0.28 -14.41
CA ALA A 16 -8.49 -0.28 -13.35
C ALA A 16 -8.34 -1.46 -12.36
N CYS A 17 -7.70 -2.55 -12.79
CA CYS A 17 -7.36 -3.69 -11.95
C CYS A 17 -6.02 -3.53 -11.22
N ALA A 18 -5.20 -2.54 -11.59
CA ALA A 18 -4.02 -2.15 -10.84
C ALA A 18 -4.43 -1.36 -9.60
N LYS A 19 -5.17 -2.01 -8.69
CA LYS A 19 -5.28 -1.54 -7.32
C LYS A 19 -3.86 -1.56 -6.77
N PRO A 20 -3.25 -0.42 -6.36
CA PRO A 20 -2.01 -0.47 -5.60
C PRO A 20 -2.28 -1.41 -4.44
N LYS A 21 -1.53 -2.53 -4.37
CA LYS A 21 -1.86 -3.63 -3.46
C LYS A 21 -1.90 -3.16 -2.01
N PHE A 22 -1.28 -2.03 -1.72
CA PHE A 22 -1.22 -1.43 -0.40
C PHE A 22 -1.67 0.01 -0.48
N VAL A 23 -2.77 0.31 0.21
CA VAL A 23 -3.21 1.68 0.51
C VAL A 23 -2.25 2.16 1.61
N GLY A 24 -1.02 2.44 1.22
CA GLY A 24 0.09 2.63 2.14
C GLY A 24 1.18 3.43 1.48
N CYS A 25 1.53 4.53 2.13
CA CYS A 25 2.73 5.26 1.81
C CYS A 25 3.96 4.33 1.85
N ASN A 26 4.72 4.27 0.75
CA ASN A 26 6.01 3.57 0.71
C ASN A 26 7.21 4.51 0.90
N ASP A 27 6.96 5.82 0.94
CA ASP A 27 7.98 6.84 1.19
C ASP A 27 8.18 7.08 2.68
N ILE A 28 9.39 7.50 3.07
CA ILE A 28 9.66 7.86 4.47
C ILE A 28 8.79 9.04 4.94
N SER A 29 8.37 9.92 4.02
CA SER A 29 7.63 11.14 4.33
C SER A 29 6.19 10.93 4.79
N CYS A 30 5.52 9.88 4.33
CA CYS A 30 4.12 9.60 4.69
C CYS A 30 3.96 8.35 5.56
N ARG A 31 5.07 7.90 6.14
CA ARG A 31 5.12 6.87 7.17
C ARG A 31 4.41 7.36 8.44
N PRO A 32 3.48 6.58 9.02
CA PRO A 32 2.84 6.97 10.27
C PRO A 32 3.84 7.10 11.42
N VAL A 33 3.74 8.19 12.19
CA VAL A 33 4.56 8.40 13.39
C VAL A 33 3.76 8.11 14.64
N SER A 34 4.45 7.71 15.72
CA SER A 34 3.80 7.50 17.02
C SER A 34 3.20 8.80 17.57
N ASN A 35 2.10 8.67 18.29
CA ASN A 35 1.41 9.76 19.00
C ASN A 35 0.79 9.24 20.31
N ASP A 36 0.09 10.10 21.04
CA ASP A 36 -0.49 9.81 22.36
C ASP A 36 -1.53 8.67 22.37
N HIS A 37 -2.02 8.26 21.20
CA HIS A 37 -3.02 7.21 21.06
C HIS A 37 -2.49 5.94 20.38
N ALA A 38 -1.39 6.03 19.62
CA ALA A 38 -0.85 4.91 18.86
C ALA A 38 0.68 4.91 18.79
N MET A 39 1.28 3.76 19.06
CA MET A 39 2.71 3.51 18.87
C MET A 39 2.95 2.81 17.53
N THR A 40 3.79 3.40 16.67
CA THR A 40 4.19 2.78 15.39
C THR A 40 5.52 2.04 15.54
N ILE A 41 5.54 0.76 15.18
CA ILE A 41 6.72 -0.11 15.19
C ILE A 41 7.13 -0.39 13.75
N TRP A 42 8.40 -0.12 13.42
CA TRP A 42 8.97 -0.36 12.09
C TRP A 42 9.70 -1.69 12.03
N TRP A 43 9.35 -2.52 11.05
CA TRP A 43 9.93 -3.83 10.85
C TRP A 43 10.98 -3.82 9.74
N GLN A 44 12.01 -4.66 9.90
CA GLN A 44 12.93 -5.00 8.82
C GLN A 44 12.24 -5.90 7.77
N PRO A 45 12.72 -5.94 6.51
CA PRO A 45 12.09 -6.71 5.43
C PRO A 45 11.83 -8.18 5.73
N ASP A 46 12.74 -8.82 6.45
CA ASP A 46 12.71 -10.22 6.87
C ASP A 46 11.73 -10.49 8.02
N MET A 47 11.34 -9.44 8.76
CA MET A 47 10.43 -9.53 9.91
C MET A 47 9.00 -9.10 9.57
N ARG A 48 8.70 -8.79 8.30
CA ARG A 48 7.36 -8.35 7.90
C ARG A 48 6.40 -9.53 7.89
N ASN A 49 5.40 -9.49 8.75
CA ASN A 49 4.28 -10.45 8.75
C ASN A 49 3.14 -10.04 7.80
N GLY A 50 3.35 -8.97 7.02
CA GLY A 50 2.33 -8.39 6.16
C GLY A 50 2.95 -7.43 5.15
N PRO A 51 2.10 -6.74 4.39
CA PRO A 51 2.58 -5.92 3.31
C PRO A 51 3.11 -4.55 3.73
N PHE A 52 2.75 -4.11 4.93
CA PHE A 52 3.27 -2.89 5.52
C PHE A 52 4.58 -3.18 6.22
N ASP A 53 5.49 -2.20 6.18
CA ASP A 53 6.72 -2.21 6.93
C ASP A 53 6.56 -1.74 8.38
N PHE A 54 5.31 -1.58 8.83
CA PHE A 54 5.00 -1.16 10.19
C PHE A 54 3.80 -1.90 10.79
N THR A 55 3.66 -1.76 12.11
CA THR A 55 2.46 -2.11 12.86
C THR A 55 2.14 -0.98 13.82
N GLN A 56 0.85 -0.70 14.05
CA GLN A 56 0.41 0.25 15.07
C GLN A 56 -0.25 -0.49 16.21
N ALA A 57 0.11 -0.11 17.44
CA ALA A 57 -0.51 -0.60 18.66
C ALA A 57 -1.17 0.57 19.40
N SER A 58 -2.33 0.33 20.01
CA SER A 58 -2.98 1.28 20.92
C SER A 58 -2.14 1.45 22.18
N VAL A 59 -2.03 2.68 22.68
CA VAL A 59 -1.31 2.97 23.93
C VAL A 59 -2.17 2.69 25.17
N ASN A 60 -3.50 2.59 24.99
CA ASN A 60 -4.46 2.57 26.10
C ASN A 60 -5.24 1.23 26.19
N GLU A 61 -4.65 0.13 25.74
CA GLU A 61 -5.28 -1.20 25.72
C GLU A 61 -4.55 -2.21 26.61
#